data_AF-A0A2E2C197-F1
#
_entry.id   AF-A0A2E2C197-F1
#
_cell.length_a   1.000
_cell.length_b   1.000
_cell.length_c   1.000
_cell.angle_alpha   90.00
_cell.angle_beta   90.00
_cell.angle_gamma   90.00
#
_symmetry.space_group_name_H-M   'P 1'
#
loop_
_entity.id
_entity.type
_entity.pdbx_description
1 polymer ?
#
loop_
_entity_poly.entity_id
_entity_poly.type
_entity_poly.pdbx_seq_one_letter_code
_entity_poly.pdbx_strand_id
1 'polypeptide(L)'
;MEKDMKPVCFVSLFLVVLSLPRLANADNSQLGGAEFTETTDLSDAVERFNAQVNRISKVGRAQPPLTVDEIVASIRAWDRKRNPIEPGLLTVFHRIAETQTLPADSAIMFTQSWIPNGDYEFTVWWVDIYLYYPRPDSDDSKFVYIHRIRDRTISSRPRQGGIAADSDSLTLPERERLAAKHFAAFVSGADAKQPSDNKAVNRSTQSRGH
;
A
#
# COMPACT_ATOMS: atom_id res chain seq x y z
N MET A 1 -42.38 4.54 -16.42
CA MET A 1 -41.24 5.50 -16.41
C MET A 1 -40.12 4.84 -15.63
N GLU A 2 -39.35 4.02 -16.34
CA GLU A 2 -38.29 3.17 -15.80
C GLU A 2 -37.00 3.99 -15.81
N LYS A 3 -36.41 4.22 -14.64
CA LYS A 3 -35.17 5.02 -14.53
C LYS A 3 -33.97 4.11 -14.79
N ASP A 4 -33.35 4.31 -15.94
CA ASP A 4 -32.00 3.86 -16.27
C ASP A 4 -31.02 4.27 -15.19
N MET A 5 -30.42 3.29 -14.50
CA MET A 5 -29.39 3.50 -13.50
C MET A 5 -28.05 3.00 -14.08
N LYS A 6 -27.22 3.95 -14.53
CA LYS A 6 -25.86 3.67 -15.00
C LYS A 6 -24.96 3.30 -13.83
N PRO A 7 -24.02 2.34 -14.00
CA PRO A 7 -23.05 2.03 -12.96
C PRO A 7 -22.04 3.18 -12.83
N VAL A 8 -21.93 3.75 -11.64
CA VAL A 8 -20.90 4.73 -11.28
C VAL A 8 -19.65 3.94 -10.86
N CYS A 9 -18.63 3.96 -11.72
CA CYS A 9 -17.28 3.58 -11.32
C CYS A 9 -16.78 4.59 -10.28
N PHE A 10 -16.66 4.16 -9.01
CA PHE A 10 -15.95 4.91 -7.98
C PHE A 10 -14.44 4.82 -8.24
N VAL A 11 -13.91 5.77 -9.02
CA VAL A 11 -12.49 6.12 -8.94
C VAL A 11 -12.36 7.06 -7.74
N SER A 12 -11.74 6.58 -6.67
CA SER A 12 -11.45 7.40 -5.50
C SER A 12 -10.34 8.39 -5.87
N LEU A 13 -10.76 9.58 -6.27
CA LEU A 13 -9.94 10.72 -6.63
C LEU A 13 -10.00 11.69 -5.44
N PHE A 14 -8.97 11.71 -4.59
CA PHE A 14 -8.76 12.84 -3.68
C PHE A 14 -8.10 13.96 -4.49
N LEU A 15 -8.93 14.86 -5.02
CA LEU A 15 -8.51 16.12 -5.63
C LEU A 15 -9.07 17.25 -4.77
N VAL A 16 -8.22 17.80 -3.90
CA VAL A 16 -8.52 19.09 -3.24
C VAL A 16 -8.25 20.18 -4.26
N VAL A 17 -9.33 20.73 -4.84
CA VAL A 17 -9.29 21.93 -5.67
C VAL A 17 -9.36 23.14 -4.74
N LEU A 18 -8.26 23.88 -4.63
CA LEU A 18 -8.28 25.28 -4.18
C LEU A 18 -7.95 26.19 -5.36
N SER A 19 -8.71 27.28 -5.45
CA SER A 19 -8.81 28.23 -6.54
C SER A 19 -7.48 28.91 -6.92
N LEU A 20 -7.26 29.08 -8.23
CA LEU A 20 -6.06 29.59 -8.90
C LEU A 20 -5.77 31.08 -8.65
N PRO A 21 -4.51 31.51 -8.88
CA PRO A 21 -4.29 32.48 -9.95
C PRO A 21 -3.36 31.93 -11.04
N ARG A 22 -3.70 32.31 -12.27
CA ARG A 22 -2.95 32.06 -13.51
C ARG A 22 -1.60 32.79 -13.43
N LEU A 23 -0.50 32.08 -13.21
CA LEU A 23 0.86 32.59 -13.37
C LEU A 23 1.76 31.51 -13.97
N ALA A 24 2.38 31.89 -15.08
CA ALA A 24 3.59 31.36 -15.69
C ALA A 24 3.63 29.87 -16.07
N ASN A 25 4.05 29.62 -17.31
CA ASN A 25 4.71 28.38 -17.70
C ASN A 25 5.79 28.07 -16.65
N ALA A 26 5.51 27.13 -15.75
CA ALA A 26 6.53 26.51 -14.95
C ALA A 26 7.42 25.73 -15.92
N ASP A 27 8.68 26.15 -15.97
CA ASP A 27 9.74 25.51 -16.71
C ASP A 27 9.88 24.08 -16.15
N ASN A 28 9.28 23.10 -16.84
CA ASN A 28 9.29 21.68 -16.46
C ASN A 28 10.68 21.02 -16.62
N SER A 29 11.72 21.81 -16.84
CA SER A 29 13.10 21.36 -17.04
C SER A 29 13.83 21.04 -15.72
N GLN A 30 13.35 21.46 -14.55
CA GLN A 30 13.98 21.15 -13.26
C GLN A 30 13.54 19.85 -12.59
N LEU A 31 12.42 19.25 -13.02
CA LEU A 31 11.93 17.97 -12.45
C LEU A 31 12.52 16.73 -13.15
N GLY A 32 13.37 16.92 -14.16
CA GLY A 32 14.07 15.85 -14.90
C GLY A 32 15.40 15.41 -14.27
N GLY A 33 15.69 15.81 -13.03
CA GLY A 33 17.02 15.69 -12.42
C GLY A 33 17.04 15.13 -11.00
N ALA A 34 16.01 14.39 -10.55
CA ALA A 34 16.12 13.61 -9.33
C ALA A 34 17.13 12.47 -9.55
N GLU A 35 18.42 12.79 -9.35
CA GLU A 35 19.49 11.80 -9.35
C GLU A 35 19.42 11.03 -8.02
N PHE A 36 19.01 9.77 -8.10
CA PHE A 36 19.12 8.87 -6.98
C PHE A 36 20.58 8.39 -6.91
N THR A 37 21.28 8.79 -5.85
CA THR A 37 22.72 8.50 -5.67
C THR A 37 22.97 7.03 -5.33
N GLU A 38 21.97 6.35 -4.78
CA GLU A 38 21.99 4.91 -4.52
C GLU A 38 20.85 4.23 -5.29
N THR A 39 21.11 3.03 -5.78
CA THR A 39 20.13 2.22 -6.51
C THR A 39 20.26 0.76 -6.10
N THR A 40 19.18 0.00 -6.25
CA THR A 40 19.16 -1.45 -6.03
C THR A 40 18.73 -2.14 -7.31
N ASP A 41 19.44 -3.20 -7.73
CA ASP A 41 19.03 -4.01 -8.87
C ASP A 41 17.63 -4.61 -8.66
N LEU A 42 16.80 -4.53 -9.70
CA LEU A 42 15.42 -4.99 -9.62
C LEU A 42 15.33 -6.51 -9.40
N SER A 43 16.30 -7.28 -9.91
CA SER A 43 16.44 -8.71 -9.63
C SER A 43 16.59 -8.98 -8.14
N ASP A 44 17.46 -8.24 -7.46
CA ASP A 44 17.75 -8.40 -6.04
C ASP A 44 16.54 -7.99 -5.20
N ALA A 45 15.88 -6.90 -5.57
CA ALA A 45 14.65 -6.45 -4.92
C ALA A 45 13.53 -7.49 -5.06
N VAL A 46 13.37 -8.09 -6.25
CA VAL A 46 12.40 -9.17 -6.52
C VAL A 46 12.74 -10.43 -5.73
N GLU A 47 14.01 -10.82 -5.65
CA GLU A 47 14.44 -11.97 -4.87
C GLU A 47 14.13 -11.78 -3.38
N ARG A 48 14.50 -10.61 -2.82
CA ARG A 48 14.20 -10.25 -1.43
C ARG A 48 12.70 -10.27 -1.16
N PHE A 49 11.91 -9.67 -2.06
CA PHE A 49 10.45 -9.67 -1.97
C PHE A 49 9.88 -11.10 -1.95
N ASN A 50 10.27 -11.94 -2.90
CA ASN A 50 9.77 -13.31 -3.00
C ASN A 50 10.18 -14.15 -1.77
N ALA A 51 11.42 -14.00 -1.29
CA ALA A 51 11.89 -14.66 -0.08
C ALA A 51 11.09 -14.21 1.15
N GLN A 52 10.80 -12.90 1.27
CA GLN A 52 9.99 -12.35 2.35
C GLN A 52 8.56 -12.89 2.32
N VAL A 53 7.88 -12.83 1.17
CA VAL A 53 6.51 -13.33 0.99
C VAL A 53 6.41 -14.80 1.39
N ASN A 54 7.38 -15.62 0.98
CA ASN A 54 7.45 -17.02 1.33
C ASN A 54 7.62 -17.28 2.83
N ARG A 55 8.16 -16.33 3.59
CA ARG A 55 8.31 -16.43 5.04
C ARG A 55 7.05 -15.98 5.78
N ILE A 56 6.48 -14.84 5.39
CA ILE A 56 5.53 -14.12 6.24
C ILE A 56 4.06 -14.19 5.81
N SER A 57 3.76 -14.47 4.53
CA SER A 57 2.37 -14.42 4.03
C SER A 57 1.84 -15.79 3.63
N LYS A 58 0.78 -16.25 4.30
CA LYS A 58 0.05 -17.46 3.88
C LYS A 58 -0.63 -17.26 2.52
N VAL A 59 -1.19 -16.07 2.28
CA VAL A 59 -1.87 -15.72 1.03
C VAL A 59 -0.85 -15.62 -0.10
N GLY A 60 0.23 -14.89 0.11
CA GLY A 60 1.27 -14.66 -0.88
C GLY A 60 2.02 -15.92 -1.31
N ARG A 61 2.24 -16.88 -0.39
CA ARG A 61 2.82 -18.20 -0.73
C ARG A 61 2.03 -18.99 -1.76
N ALA A 62 0.72 -18.77 -1.86
CA ALA A 62 -0.12 -19.42 -2.85
C ALA A 62 -0.13 -18.69 -4.20
N GLN A 63 0.56 -17.56 -4.31
CA GLN A 63 0.63 -16.75 -5.52
C GLN A 63 1.92 -17.05 -6.29
N PRO A 64 1.93 -16.89 -7.63
CA PRO A 64 3.16 -16.99 -8.40
C PRO A 64 4.22 -16.01 -7.89
N PRO A 65 5.52 -16.36 -7.90
CA PRO A 65 6.60 -15.42 -7.60
C PRO A 65 6.51 -14.18 -8.48
N LEU A 66 6.87 -13.01 -7.94
CA LEU A 66 7.03 -11.79 -8.74
C LEU A 66 8.26 -11.93 -9.65
N THR A 67 8.19 -11.38 -10.85
CA THR A 67 9.31 -11.37 -11.81
C THR A 67 9.71 -9.95 -12.20
N VAL A 68 10.96 -9.77 -12.62
CA VAL A 68 11.47 -8.50 -13.15
C VAL A 68 10.65 -8.06 -14.36
N ASP A 69 10.39 -8.99 -15.30
CA ASP A 69 9.64 -8.72 -16.52
C ASP A 69 8.22 -8.22 -16.24
N GLU A 70 7.56 -8.78 -15.22
CA GLU A 70 6.23 -8.34 -14.82
C GLU A 70 6.23 -6.90 -14.29
N ILE A 71 7.25 -6.52 -13.52
CA ILE A 71 7.40 -5.15 -13.05
C ILE A 71 7.59 -4.20 -14.23
N VAL A 72 8.52 -4.52 -15.12
CA VAL A 72 8.82 -3.73 -16.33
C VAL A 72 7.57 -3.61 -17.21
N ALA A 73 6.85 -4.71 -17.44
CA ALA A 73 5.63 -4.72 -18.22
C ALA A 73 4.54 -3.88 -17.57
N SER A 74 4.35 -3.97 -16.24
CA SER A 74 3.34 -3.17 -15.53
C SER A 74 3.60 -1.67 -15.63
N ILE A 75 4.87 -1.25 -15.57
CA ILE A 75 5.26 0.15 -15.74
C ILE A 75 4.99 0.61 -17.17
N ARG A 76 5.42 -0.17 -18.17
CA ARG A 76 5.24 0.17 -19.59
C ARG A 76 3.77 0.15 -20.02
N ALA A 77 2.94 -0.66 -19.37
CA ALA A 77 1.50 -0.76 -19.63
C ALA A 77 0.67 0.32 -18.92
N TRP A 78 1.30 1.30 -18.26
CA TRP A 78 0.59 2.33 -17.52
C TRP A 78 -0.35 3.15 -18.42
N ASP A 79 -1.66 3.07 -18.16
CA ASP A 79 -2.68 3.88 -18.85
C ASP A 79 -2.75 5.30 -18.27
N ARG A 80 -2.00 6.22 -18.90
CA ARG A 80 -1.90 7.63 -18.50
C ARG A 80 -3.24 8.39 -18.55
N LYS A 81 -4.23 7.89 -19.31
CA LYS A 81 -5.54 8.54 -19.40
C LYS A 81 -6.41 8.22 -18.20
N ARG A 82 -6.31 6.98 -17.69
CA ARG A 82 -7.07 6.54 -16.52
C ARG A 82 -6.42 6.99 -15.22
N ASN A 83 -5.09 6.93 -15.16
CA ASN A 83 -4.30 7.25 -13.99
C ASN A 83 -3.25 8.31 -14.38
N PRO A 84 -3.63 9.60 -14.43
CA PRO A 84 -2.68 10.66 -14.74
C PRO A 84 -1.62 10.74 -13.64
N ILE A 85 -0.36 10.85 -14.05
CA ILE A 85 0.78 11.07 -13.15
C ILE A 85 1.62 12.24 -13.64
N GLU A 86 2.36 12.83 -12.71
CA GLU A 86 3.29 13.91 -13.01
C GLU A 86 4.35 13.48 -14.04
N PRO A 87 4.68 14.32 -15.04
CA PRO A 87 5.67 13.98 -16.05
C PRO A 87 7.05 13.58 -15.50
N GLY A 88 7.51 14.23 -14.43
CA GLY A 88 8.78 13.90 -13.77
C GLY A 88 8.77 12.47 -13.22
N LEU A 89 7.71 12.10 -12.51
CA LEU A 89 7.54 10.77 -11.95
C LEU A 89 7.44 9.68 -13.02
N LEU A 90 6.77 9.97 -14.14
CA LEU A 90 6.73 9.03 -15.26
C LEU A 90 8.13 8.73 -15.80
N THR A 91 8.98 9.76 -15.90
CA THR A 91 10.37 9.60 -16.33
C THR A 91 11.13 8.68 -15.37
N VAL A 92 10.90 8.79 -14.06
CA VAL A 92 11.48 7.87 -13.07
C VAL A 92 11.02 6.43 -13.29
N PHE A 93 9.72 6.20 -13.47
CA PHE A 93 9.20 4.86 -13.76
C PHE A 93 9.76 4.28 -15.06
N HIS A 94 9.82 5.07 -16.13
CA HIS A 94 10.44 4.65 -17.38
C HIS A 94 11.92 4.30 -17.19
N ARG A 95 12.67 5.12 -16.45
CA ARG A 95 14.06 4.81 -16.10
C ARG A 95 14.17 3.48 -15.36
N ILE A 96 13.32 3.20 -14.37
CA ILE A 96 13.28 1.89 -13.69
C ILE A 96 13.05 0.75 -14.70
N ALA A 97 12.13 0.93 -15.64
CA ALA A 97 11.83 -0.08 -16.66
C ALA A 97 12.92 -0.25 -17.74
N GLU A 98 13.80 0.74 -17.91
CA GLU A 98 14.91 0.74 -18.84
C GLU A 98 16.19 0.19 -18.20
N THR A 99 16.52 0.66 -17.00
CA THR A 99 17.75 0.29 -16.28
C THR A 99 17.58 -0.94 -15.43
N GLN A 100 16.34 -1.34 -15.12
CA GLN A 100 16.02 -2.41 -14.17
C GLN A 100 16.65 -2.18 -12.79
N THR A 101 16.70 -0.92 -12.36
CA THR A 101 17.18 -0.52 -11.04
C THR A 101 16.11 0.26 -10.30
N LEU A 102 15.85 -0.07 -9.05
CA LEU A 102 15.02 0.73 -8.16
C LEU A 102 15.85 1.87 -7.54
N PRO A 103 15.28 3.09 -7.46
CA PRO A 103 15.85 4.17 -6.69
C PRO A 103 16.07 3.82 -5.22
N ALA A 104 17.03 4.49 -4.58
CA ALA A 104 17.16 4.51 -3.13
C ALA A 104 15.81 4.77 -2.44
N ASP A 105 15.65 4.19 -1.25
CA ASP A 105 14.44 4.23 -0.42
C ASP A 105 13.18 3.60 -1.03
N SER A 106 13.18 3.24 -2.31
CA SER A 106 12.03 2.60 -2.95
C SER A 106 11.88 1.15 -2.52
N ALA A 107 10.65 0.67 -2.47
CA ALA A 107 10.34 -0.68 -2.00
C ALA A 107 9.26 -1.36 -2.83
N ILE A 108 9.32 -2.69 -2.90
CA ILE A 108 8.21 -3.52 -3.38
C ILE A 108 7.45 -4.02 -2.16
N MET A 109 6.16 -3.69 -2.08
CA MET A 109 5.31 -4.06 -0.95
C MET A 109 4.10 -4.86 -1.41
N PHE A 110 3.41 -5.50 -0.47
CA PHE A 110 2.17 -6.22 -0.76
C PHE A 110 1.07 -5.90 0.27
N THR A 111 -0.18 -5.96 -0.18
CA THR A 111 -1.38 -5.87 0.65
C THR A 111 -2.16 -7.18 0.56
N GLN A 112 -2.53 -7.76 1.71
CA GLN A 112 -3.25 -9.04 1.80
C GLN A 112 -4.69 -8.93 2.29
N SER A 113 -5.09 -7.76 2.78
CA SER A 113 -6.43 -7.51 3.30
C SER A 113 -6.89 -6.11 2.94
N TRP A 114 -8.15 -5.99 2.55
CA TRP A 114 -8.78 -4.69 2.24
C TRP A 114 -10.20 -4.65 2.84
N ILE A 115 -10.55 -3.53 3.47
CA ILE A 115 -11.84 -3.35 4.15
C ILE A 115 -12.43 -2.00 3.68
N PRO A 116 -13.06 -1.96 2.50
CA PRO A 116 -13.78 -0.78 2.06
C PRO A 116 -15.12 -0.74 2.81
N ASN A 117 -15.31 0.28 3.65
CA ASN A 117 -16.61 0.56 4.27
C ASN A 117 -17.09 -0.45 5.35
N GLY A 118 -16.22 -1.31 5.86
CA GLY A 118 -16.42 -1.98 7.15
C GLY A 118 -17.30 -3.24 7.19
N ASP A 119 -18.27 -3.37 6.28
CA ASP A 119 -19.22 -4.50 6.28
C ASP A 119 -18.60 -5.82 5.78
N TYR A 120 -17.63 -5.70 4.88
CA TYR A 120 -16.94 -6.83 4.28
C TYR A 120 -15.44 -6.71 4.46
N GLU A 121 -14.82 -7.84 4.76
CA GLU A 121 -13.37 -8.00 4.70
C GLU A 121 -13.02 -8.78 3.43
N PHE A 122 -12.09 -8.22 2.66
CA PHE A 122 -11.57 -8.84 1.46
C PHE A 122 -10.18 -9.38 1.73
N THR A 123 -9.97 -10.65 1.40
CA THR A 123 -8.62 -11.17 1.18
C THR A 123 -8.20 -10.75 -0.22
N VAL A 124 -7.13 -9.97 -0.30
CA VAL A 124 -6.57 -9.49 -1.55
C VAL A 124 -5.12 -9.98 -1.68
N TRP A 125 -4.56 -9.83 -2.86
CA TRP A 125 -3.14 -9.93 -3.10
C TRP A 125 -2.78 -8.82 -4.07
N TRP A 126 -2.40 -7.70 -3.50
CA TRP A 126 -1.88 -6.55 -4.24
C TRP A 126 -0.39 -6.49 -4.07
N VAL A 127 0.32 -6.18 -5.14
CA VAL A 127 1.76 -5.94 -5.12
C VAL A 127 1.98 -4.58 -5.74
N ASP A 128 2.68 -3.72 -5.01
CA ASP A 128 2.84 -2.33 -5.39
C ASP A 128 4.33 -1.91 -5.27
N ILE A 129 4.78 -1.03 -6.15
CA ILE A 129 6.05 -0.30 -6.02
C ILE A 129 5.77 1.00 -5.26
N TYR A 130 6.52 1.22 -4.19
CA TYR A 130 6.55 2.45 -3.42
C TYR A 130 7.78 3.24 -3.85
N LEU A 131 7.57 4.40 -4.45
CA LEU A 131 8.62 5.37 -4.77
C LEU A 131 8.55 6.52 -3.78
N TYR A 132 9.66 6.75 -3.08
CA TYR A 132 9.84 7.92 -2.23
C TYR A 132 10.51 9.02 -3.06
N TYR A 133 9.71 9.99 -3.50
CA TYR A 133 10.15 11.04 -4.41
C TYR A 133 10.34 12.36 -3.63
N PRO A 134 11.51 13.03 -3.74
CA PRO A 134 11.75 14.30 -3.07
C PRO A 134 10.74 15.36 -3.50
N ARG A 135 10.33 16.22 -2.57
CA ARG A 135 9.44 17.32 -2.88
C ARG A 135 10.23 18.52 -3.42
N PRO A 136 9.82 19.14 -4.54
CA PRO A 136 10.55 20.29 -5.08
C PRO A 136 10.48 21.54 -4.18
N ASP A 137 9.50 21.62 -3.27
CA ASP A 137 9.28 22.75 -2.36
C ASP A 137 9.81 22.49 -0.93
N SER A 138 10.43 21.33 -0.68
CA SER A 138 10.87 20.94 0.67
C SER A 138 11.95 19.86 0.61
N ASP A 139 13.15 20.21 1.09
CA ASP A 139 14.31 19.31 1.15
C ASP A 139 14.09 18.10 2.07
N ASP A 140 13.26 18.25 3.12
CA ASP A 140 13.04 17.23 4.15
C ASP A 140 11.79 16.37 3.93
N SER A 141 10.96 16.64 2.92
CA SER A 141 9.73 15.88 2.67
C SER A 141 9.80 15.05 1.39
N LYS A 142 9.31 13.81 1.46
CA LYS A 142 9.19 12.89 0.33
C LYS A 142 7.73 12.53 0.11
N PHE A 143 7.27 12.56 -1.13
CA PHE A 143 6.00 11.97 -1.52
C PHE A 143 6.16 10.47 -1.69
N VAL A 144 5.15 9.71 -1.27
CA VAL A 144 5.06 8.28 -1.58
C VAL A 144 4.14 8.12 -2.78
N TYR A 145 4.71 7.71 -3.90
CA TYR A 145 3.95 7.30 -5.08
C TYR A 145 3.85 5.78 -5.12
N ILE A 146 2.64 5.29 -5.37
CA ILE A 146 2.33 3.87 -5.37
C ILE A 146 1.93 3.46 -6.79
N HIS A 147 2.67 2.52 -7.37
CA HIS A 147 2.34 1.88 -8.63
C HIS A 147 1.90 0.44 -8.39
N ARG A 148 0.68 0.08 -8.81
CA ARG A 148 0.19 -1.28 -8.64
C ARG A 148 0.68 -2.19 -9.78
N ILE A 149 1.45 -3.21 -9.40
CA ILE A 149 1.94 -4.25 -10.31
C ILE A 149 0.90 -5.37 -10.45
N ARG A 150 0.35 -5.83 -9.32
CA ARG A 150 -0.66 -6.89 -9.27
C ARG A 150 -1.89 -6.43 -8.52
N ASP A 151 -3.07 -6.74 -9.07
CA ASP A 151 -4.35 -6.56 -8.41
C ASP A 151 -5.14 -7.87 -8.45
N ARG A 152 -5.18 -8.60 -7.32
CA ARG A 152 -6.01 -9.80 -7.20
C ARG A 152 -6.90 -9.71 -5.96
N THR A 153 -8.21 -9.80 -6.17
CA THR A 153 -9.17 -10.07 -5.10
C THR A 153 -9.40 -11.57 -5.02
N ILE A 154 -9.20 -12.17 -3.85
CA ILE A 154 -9.22 -13.64 -3.67
C ILE A 154 -10.55 -14.09 -3.08
N SER A 155 -10.99 -13.44 -2.00
CA SER A 155 -12.27 -13.76 -1.36
C SER A 155 -12.82 -12.56 -0.63
N SER A 156 -14.13 -12.55 -0.41
CA SER A 156 -14.81 -11.62 0.48
C SER A 156 -15.59 -12.40 1.53
N ARG A 157 -15.70 -11.82 2.74
CA ARG A 157 -16.55 -12.36 3.80
C ARG A 157 -17.21 -11.21 4.57
N PRO A 158 -18.44 -11.40 5.08
CA PRO A 158 -19.01 -10.48 6.05
C PRO A 158 -18.09 -10.38 7.26
N ARG A 159 -17.90 -9.17 7.78
CA ARG A 159 -17.10 -8.97 9.00
C ARG A 159 -17.86 -9.54 10.19
N GLN A 160 -17.28 -10.53 10.87
CA GLN A 160 -17.88 -11.09 12.09
C GLN A 160 -17.69 -10.10 13.23
N GLY A 161 -18.72 -9.30 13.48
CA GLY A 161 -18.73 -8.23 14.46
C GLY A 161 -19.46 -7.05 13.85
N GLY A 162 -20.75 -6.92 14.16
CA GLY A 162 -21.47 -5.69 13.88
C GLY A 162 -20.66 -4.54 14.45
N ILE A 163 -20.61 -3.43 13.70
CA ILE A 163 -20.07 -2.17 14.20
C ILE A 163 -20.90 -1.83 15.44
N ALA A 164 -20.46 -2.24 16.62
CA ALA A 164 -20.78 -1.51 17.82
C ALA A 164 -20.19 -0.13 17.54
N ALA A 165 -21.09 0.84 17.31
CA ALA A 165 -20.78 2.22 17.04
C ALA A 165 -20.09 2.85 18.26
N ASP A 166 -18.86 2.44 18.53
CA ASP A 166 -18.04 2.87 19.65
C ASP A 166 -16.61 3.26 19.20
N SER A 167 -16.41 3.42 17.88
CA SER A 167 -15.15 3.87 17.29
C SER A 167 -14.97 5.40 17.32
N ASP A 168 -15.58 6.07 18.28
CA ASP A 168 -15.55 7.54 18.44
C ASP A 168 -14.52 8.05 19.47
N SER A 169 -13.45 7.29 19.76
CA SER A 169 -12.53 7.70 20.85
C SER A 169 -11.04 7.46 20.63
N LEU A 170 -10.57 7.35 19.39
CA LEU A 170 -9.13 7.53 19.11
C LEU A 170 -8.92 8.74 18.22
N THR A 171 -8.32 9.76 18.83
CA THR A 171 -7.99 11.03 18.19
C THR A 171 -6.99 10.79 17.04
N LEU A 172 -7.03 11.63 16.01
CA LEU A 172 -6.11 11.55 14.86
C LEU A 172 -4.63 11.40 15.28
N PRO A 173 -4.13 12.13 16.30
CA PRO A 173 -2.75 12.00 16.78
C PRO A 173 -2.41 10.63 17.37
N GLU A 174 -3.38 9.92 17.97
CA GLU A 174 -3.16 8.57 18.51
C GLU A 174 -3.08 7.53 17.40
N ARG A 175 -3.85 7.72 16.32
CA ARG A 175 -3.78 6.86 15.14
C ARG A 175 -2.44 7.00 14.43
N GLU A 176 -1.95 8.22 14.27
CA GLU A 176 -0.64 8.49 13.65
C GLU A 176 0.51 7.94 14.51
N ARG A 177 0.47 8.11 15.84
CA ARG A 177 1.46 7.51 16.75
C ARG A 177 1.49 5.99 16.70
N LEU A 178 0.32 5.36 16.59
CA LEU A 178 0.23 3.91 16.50
C LEU A 178 0.80 3.42 15.16
N ALA A 179 0.45 4.06 14.05
CA ALA A 179 0.99 3.73 12.72
C ALA A 179 2.52 3.89 12.66
N ALA A 180 3.06 4.99 13.19
CA ALA A 180 4.50 5.23 13.26
C ALA A 180 5.21 4.17 14.13
N LYS A 181 4.60 3.75 15.24
CA LYS A 181 5.15 2.68 16.09
C LYS A 181 5.20 1.33 15.38
N HIS A 182 4.16 0.98 14.64
CA HIS A 182 4.15 -0.26 13.84
C HIS A 182 5.17 -0.20 12.69
N PHE A 183 5.32 0.95 12.04
CA PHE A 183 6.33 1.14 11.00
C PHE A 183 7.76 1.07 11.57
N ALA A 184 8.04 1.68 12.72
CA ALA A 184 9.34 1.57 13.37
C ALA A 184 9.67 0.13 13.80
N ALA A 185 8.68 -0.62 14.29
CA ALA A 185 8.84 -2.05 14.59
C ALA A 185 9.12 -2.88 13.32
N PHE A 186 8.48 -2.53 12.20
CA PHE A 186 8.73 -3.14 10.90
C PHE A 186 10.16 -2.87 10.40
N VAL A 187 10.62 -1.62 10.45
CA VAL A 187 11.98 -1.23 10.02
C VAL A 187 13.06 -1.85 10.91
N SER A 188 12.80 -1.98 12.22
CA SER A 188 13.78 -2.53 13.18
C SER A 188 13.83 -4.07 13.23
N GLY A 189 12.92 -4.77 12.54
CA GLY A 189 12.82 -6.23 12.62
C GLY A 189 12.42 -6.75 14.01
N ALA A 190 11.86 -5.89 14.86
CA ALA A 190 11.41 -6.28 16.18
C ALA A 190 10.07 -7.02 16.09
N ASP A 191 10.10 -8.35 16.21
CA ASP A 191 8.93 -9.22 16.26
C ASP A 191 7.91 -8.70 17.29
N ALA A 192 6.77 -8.21 16.79
CA ALA A 192 5.61 -7.90 17.60
C ALA A 192 5.02 -9.22 18.14
N LYS A 193 5.55 -9.71 19.27
CA LYS A 193 4.83 -10.70 20.09
C LYS A 193 3.47 -10.11 20.46
N GLN A 194 2.40 -10.65 19.86
CA GLN A 194 1.04 -10.34 20.29
C GLN A 194 0.87 -10.68 21.79
N PRO A 195 0.25 -9.82 22.60
CA PRO A 195 -0.12 -10.17 23.96
C PRO A 195 -1.26 -11.19 23.92
N SER A 196 -0.97 -12.42 24.34
CA SER A 196 -1.95 -13.49 24.52
C SER A 196 -2.64 -13.32 25.87
N ASP A 197 -3.72 -12.56 25.92
CA ASP A 197 -4.64 -12.58 27.07
C ASP A 197 -5.67 -13.71 26.88
N ASN A 198 -5.35 -14.88 27.43
CA ASN A 198 -6.32 -15.96 27.63
C ASN A 198 -6.40 -16.27 29.14
N LYS A 199 -7.29 -15.55 29.82
CA LYS A 199 -7.65 -15.82 31.21
C LYS A 199 -8.76 -16.88 31.23
N ALA A 200 -8.37 -18.14 31.21
CA ALA A 200 -9.27 -19.26 31.44
C ALA A 200 -9.77 -19.23 32.89
N VAL A 201 -11.07 -18.97 33.07
CA VAL A 201 -11.77 -19.12 34.36
C VAL A 201 -12.11 -20.60 34.52
N ASN A 202 -11.34 -21.28 35.36
CA ASN A 202 -11.65 -22.61 35.90
C ASN A 202 -12.68 -22.48 37.03
N ARG A 203 -13.83 -23.16 36.93
CA ARG A 203 -14.67 -23.53 38.07
C ARG A 203 -15.14 -24.99 37.95
N SER A 204 -14.34 -25.89 38.52
CA SER A 204 -14.85 -27.05 39.28
C SER A 204 -15.61 -26.52 40.50
N THR A 205 -16.80 -26.98 40.86
CA THR A 205 -17.18 -28.22 41.57
C THR A 205 -18.71 -28.16 41.68
N GLN A 206 -19.49 -29.25 41.64
CA GLN A 206 -19.77 -30.05 42.83
C GLN A 206 -20.68 -31.22 42.44
N SER A 207 -20.14 -32.44 42.48
CA SER A 207 -20.91 -33.67 42.59
C SER A 207 -21.10 -33.94 44.09
N ARG A 208 -22.35 -34.14 44.52
CA ARG A 208 -22.64 -34.68 45.85
C ARG A 208 -23.81 -35.66 45.67
N GLY A 209 -23.46 -36.93 45.60
CA GLY A 209 -24.38 -38.02 45.90
C GLY A 209 -24.34 -38.30 47.40
N HIS A 210 -25.51 -38.36 48.02
CA HIS A 210 -25.98 -39.41 48.91
C HIS A 210 -27.45 -39.18 49.22
#